data_AF-A0A969FMJ9-F1
#
_entry.id   AF-A0A969FMJ9-F1
#
_cell.length_a   1.000
_cell.length_b   1.000
_cell.length_c   1.000
_cell.angle_alpha   90.00
_cell.angle_beta   90.00
_cell.angle_gamma   90.00
#
_symmetry.space_group_name_H-M   'P 1'
#
loop_
_entity.id
_entity.type
_entity.pdbx_description
1 polymer ?
#
loop_
_entity_poly.entity_id
_entity_poly.type
_entity_poly.pdbx_seq_one_letter_code
_entity_poly.pdbx_strand_id
1 'polypeptide(L)'
;MRRVDLRLVITAVWAVLVLALIPVREVMSPDESRFTQQAQEMRDLQSWFVPTIGEIPNADKPPVLFWAINAAAFWQPRIGEA
;
A
#
# COMPACT_ATOMS: atom_id res chain seq x y z
N MET A 1 3.33 10.84 40.13
CA MET A 1 4.19 10.77 38.93
C MET A 1 3.96 9.42 38.27
N ARG A 2 3.32 9.38 37.09
CA ARG A 2 3.01 8.13 36.38
C ARG A 2 4.31 7.60 35.76
N ARG A 3 4.78 6.42 36.16
CA ARG A 3 5.95 5.79 35.53
C ARG A 3 5.57 5.49 34.08
N VAL A 4 6.29 6.07 33.14
CA VAL A 4 6.15 5.72 31.72
C VAL A 4 6.85 4.39 31.51
N ASP A 5 6.15 3.41 30.94
CA ASP A 5 6.72 2.11 30.65
C ASP A 5 7.73 2.25 29.50
N LEU A 6 8.98 1.85 29.76
CA LEU A 6 10.06 1.89 28.77
C LEU A 6 9.71 1.10 27.51
N ARG A 7 8.94 0.02 27.62
CA ARG A 7 8.48 -0.77 26.47
C ARG A 7 7.60 0.06 25.55
N LEU A 8 6.66 0.82 26.12
CA LEU A 8 5.79 1.71 25.35
C LEU A 8 6.60 2.80 24.64
N VAL A 9 7.61 3.35 25.30
CA VAL A 9 8.51 4.35 24.68
C VAL A 9 9.25 3.74 23.50
N ILE A 10 9.85 2.55 23.67
CA ILE A 10 10.58 1.87 22.60
C ILE A 10 9.65 1.56 21.42
N THR A 11 8.46 1.01 21.68
CA THR A 11 7.47 0.72 20.63
C THR A 11 7.04 1.98 19.89
N ALA A 12 6.81 3.08 20.62
CA ALA A 12 6.44 4.36 20.01
C ALA A 12 7.55 4.92 19.13
N VAL A 13 8.80 4.92 19.62
CA VAL A 13 9.96 5.38 18.84
C VAL A 13 10.15 4.52 17.59
N TRP A 14 10.08 3.20 17.71
CA TRP A 14 10.18 2.29 16.56
C TRP A 14 9.07 2.55 15.53
N ALA A 15 7.82 2.71 15.97
CA ALA A 15 6.71 2.98 15.07
C ALA A 15 6.89 4.31 14.31
N VAL A 16 7.35 5.36 15.00
CA VAL A 16 7.66 6.66 14.38
C VAL A 16 8.74 6.50 13.30
N LEU A 17 9.82 5.77 13.60
CA LEU A 17 10.90 5.54 12.64
C LEU A 17 10.42 4.77 11.41
N VAL A 18 9.61 3.72 11.60
CA VAL A 18 9.04 2.94 10.48
C VAL A 18 8.14 3.82 9.62
N LEU A 19 7.19 4.53 10.22
CA LEU A 19 6.25 5.39 9.48
C LEU A 19 6.95 6.52 8.73
N ALA A 20 8.02 7.08 9.29
CA ALA A 20 8.82 8.11 8.64
C ALA A 20 9.61 7.58 7.43
N LEU A 21 9.95 6.29 7.41
CA LEU A 21 10.79 5.70 6.36
C LEU A 21 9.98 5.12 5.18
N ILE A 22 8.73 4.70 5.42
CA ILE A 22 7.84 4.14 4.37
C ILE A 22 7.79 4.99 3.08
N PRO A 23 7.64 6.33 3.12
CA PRO A 23 7.50 7.11 1.89
C PRO A 23 8.83 7.41 1.17
N VAL A 24 9.97 7.19 1.82
CA VAL A 24 11.30 7.58 1.31
C VAL A 24 12.08 6.38 0.77
N ARG A 25 11.76 5.16 1.24
CA ARG A 25 12.43 3.96 0.75
C ARG A 25 12.11 3.67 -0.71
N GLU A 26 13.02 2.97 -1.36
CA GLU A 26 12.81 2.47 -2.71
C GLU A 26 11.66 1.45 -2.76
N VAL A 27 10.98 1.41 -3.90
CA VAL A 27 9.91 0.45 -4.18
C VAL A 27 10.52 -0.91 -4.47
N MET A 28 10.10 -1.92 -3.71
CA MET A 28 10.60 -3.29 -3.80
C MET A 28 9.93 -3.99 -4.98
N SER A 29 10.60 -3.93 -6.13
CA SER A 29 10.18 -4.67 -7.33
C SER A 29 10.50 -6.17 -7.19
N PRO A 30 9.69 -7.07 -7.78
CA PRO A 30 8.58 -6.79 -8.70
C PRO A 30 7.23 -6.55 -8.00
N ASP A 31 7.09 -6.92 -6.73
CA ASP A 31 5.76 -7.06 -6.12
C ASP A 31 5.11 -5.71 -5.80
N GLU A 32 5.84 -4.75 -5.23
CA GLU A 32 5.23 -3.47 -4.82
C GLU A 32 4.78 -2.65 -6.02
N SER A 33 5.61 -2.54 -7.06
CA SER A 33 5.26 -1.83 -8.29
C SER A 33 4.07 -2.50 -8.99
N ARG A 34 4.11 -3.83 -9.12
CA ARG A 34 3.04 -4.62 -9.75
C ARG A 34 1.71 -4.51 -9.00
N PHE A 35 1.71 -4.66 -7.68
CA PHE A 35 0.46 -4.60 -6.90
C PHE A 35 -0.12 -3.21 -6.82
N THR A 36 0.72 -2.17 -6.81
CA THR A 36 0.24 -0.78 -6.85
C THR A 36 -0.41 -0.48 -8.21
N GLN A 37 0.21 -0.93 -9.31
CA GLN A 37 -0.38 -0.81 -10.65
C GLN A 37 -1.71 -1.58 -10.75
N GLN A 38 -1.74 -2.84 -10.31
CA GLN A 38 -2.95 -3.66 -10.32
C GLN A 38 -4.08 -3.05 -9.49
N ALA A 39 -3.78 -2.48 -8.32
CA ALA A 39 -4.78 -1.78 -7.50
C ALA A 39 -5.32 -0.52 -8.21
N GLN A 40 -4.44 0.24 -8.85
CA GLN A 40 -4.83 1.41 -9.64
C GLN A 40 -5.72 1.03 -10.82
N GLU A 41 -5.34 0.01 -11.59
CA GLU A 41 -6.16 -0.51 -12.70
C GLU A 41 -7.53 -0.99 -12.22
N MET A 42 -7.62 -1.66 -11.07
CA MET A 42 -8.91 -2.05 -10.49
C MET A 42 -9.81 -0.85 -10.19
N ARG A 43 -9.23 0.26 -9.72
CA ARG A 43 -9.94 1.53 -9.52
C ARG A 43 -10.37 2.13 -10.86
N ASP A 44 -9.49 2.16 -11.85
CA ASP A 44 -9.73 2.77 -13.15
C ASP A 44 -10.79 2.02 -13.97
N LEU A 45 -10.72 0.69 -13.99
CA LEU A 45 -11.63 -0.19 -14.73
C LEU A 45 -12.89 -0.57 -13.94
N GLN A 46 -13.00 -0.15 -12.68
CA GLN A 46 -14.07 -0.55 -11.74
C GLN A 46 -14.18 -2.08 -11.55
N SER A 47 -13.09 -2.81 -11.76
CA SER A 47 -12.99 -4.27 -11.64
C SER A 47 -12.71 -4.71 -10.19
N TRP A 48 -13.63 -4.39 -9.29
CA TRP A 48 -13.40 -4.56 -7.85
C TRP A 48 -13.32 -6.00 -7.34
N PHE A 49 -13.85 -6.98 -8.10
CA PHE A 49 -13.89 -8.39 -7.68
C PHE A 49 -12.76 -9.24 -8.27
N VAL A 50 -12.35 -8.93 -9.51
CA VAL A 50 -11.30 -9.65 -10.23
C VAL A 50 -10.20 -8.65 -10.55
N PRO A 51 -9.01 -8.77 -9.93
CA PRO A 51 -7.90 -7.87 -10.22
C PRO A 51 -7.52 -7.87 -11.69
N THR A 52 -6.96 -6.76 -12.17
CA THR A 52 -6.49 -6.61 -13.56
C THR A 52 -5.02 -6.24 -13.56
N ILE A 53 -4.26 -6.73 -14.54
CA ILE A 53 -2.87 -6.33 -14.75
C ILE A 53 -2.62 -6.15 -16.24
N GLY A 54 -2.20 -4.96 -16.64
CA GLY A 54 -2.11 -4.60 -18.06
C GLY A 54 -3.44 -4.77 -18.77
N GLU A 55 -4.54 -4.37 -18.12
CA GLU A 55 -5.93 -4.49 -18.62
C GLU A 55 -6.45 -5.93 -18.79
N ILE A 56 -5.67 -6.94 -18.37
CA ILE A 56 -6.06 -8.34 -18.44
C ILE A 56 -6.56 -8.81 -17.06
N PRO A 57 -7.75 -9.44 -16.95
CA PRO A 57 -8.20 -10.04 -15.70
C PRO A 57 -7.21 -11.09 -15.18
N ASN A 58 -6.78 -10.94 -13.94
CA ASN A 58 -5.89 -11.85 -13.23
C ASN A 58 -6.52 -12.23 -11.88
N ALA A 59 -6.98 -13.48 -11.78
CA ALA A 59 -7.61 -14.04 -10.60
C ALA A 59 -6.62 -14.84 -9.70
N ASP A 60 -5.32 -14.71 -9.90
CA ASP A 60 -4.30 -15.45 -9.14
C ASP A 60 -4.25 -15.04 -7.66
N LYS A 61 -4.74 -13.83 -7.33
CA LYS A 61 -4.71 -13.24 -5.99
C LYS A 61 -6.10 -12.71 -5.61
N PRO A 62 -6.51 -12.86 -4.34
CA PRO A 62 -7.77 -12.29 -3.86
C PRO A 62 -7.73 -10.75 -3.86
N PRO A 63 -8.88 -10.07 -4.01
CA PRO A 63 -8.94 -8.62 -4.21
C PRO A 63 -8.63 -7.79 -2.95
N VAL A 64 -8.61 -8.42 -1.77
CA VAL A 64 -8.52 -7.75 -0.46
C VAL A 64 -7.28 -6.87 -0.33
N LEU A 65 -6.12 -7.32 -0.81
CA LEU A 65 -4.89 -6.53 -0.77
C LEU A 65 -5.02 -5.25 -1.60
N PHE A 66 -5.59 -5.34 -2.80
CA PHE A 66 -5.75 -4.19 -3.70
C PHE A 66 -6.79 -3.20 -3.17
N TRP A 67 -7.83 -3.67 -2.47
CA TRP A 67 -8.74 -2.78 -1.74
C TRP A 67 -8.02 -2.00 -0.65
N ALA A 68 -7.15 -2.66 0.14
CA ALA A 68 -6.37 -1.99 1.17
C ALA A 68 -5.40 -0.96 0.57
N ILE A 69 -4.72 -1.29 -0.54
CA ILE A 69 -3.85 -0.35 -1.27
C ILE A 69 -4.67 0.84 -1.74
N ASN A 70 -5.83 0.62 -2.39
CA ASN A 70 -6.68 1.70 -2.87
C ASN A 70 -7.25 2.57 -1.76
N ALA A 71 -7.58 1.99 -0.60
CA ALA A 71 -8.01 2.73 0.57
C ALA A 71 -6.88 3.57 1.18
N ALA A 72 -5.64 3.07 1.19
CA ALA A 72 -4.48 3.83 1.68
C ALA A 72 -4.01 4.91 0.69
N ALA A 73 -4.23 4.69 -0.62
CA ALA A 73 -3.76 5.53 -1.71
C ALA A 73 -4.89 6.34 -2.38
N PHE A 74 -6.03 6.55 -1.72
CA PHE A 74 -7.20 7.12 -2.40
C PHE A 74 -6.98 8.56 -2.90
N TRP A 75 -6.11 9.31 -2.22
CA TRP A 75 -5.72 10.69 -2.57
C TRP A 75 -4.47 10.76 -3.46
N GLN A 76 -3.86 9.62 -3.80
CA GLN A 76 -2.65 9.60 -4.62
C GLN A 76 -3.01 9.69 -6.11
N PRO A 77 -2.28 10.51 -6.90
CA PRO A 77 -2.38 10.52 -8.35
C PRO A 77 -2.04 9.17 -8.98
N ARG A 78 -2.33 9.01 -10.27
CA ARG A 78 -1.87 7.82 -11.00
C ARG A 78 -0.36 7.73 -11.01
N ILE A 79 0.12 6.50 -10.95
CA ILE A 79 1.49 6.15 -11.30
C ILE A 79 1.75 6.63 -12.74
N GLY A 80 2.79 7.44 -12.91
CA GLY A 80 3.21 7.99 -14.22
C GLY A 80 2.68 9.38 -14.55
N GLU A 81 1.80 9.96 -13.72
CA GLU A 81 1.30 11.34 -13.90
C GLU A 81 1.99 12.38 -13.00
N ALA A 82 3.05 11.98 -12.28
CA ALA A 82 3.82 12.81 -11.34
C ALA A 82 5.18 13.24 -11.90
#